data_AF-A0A7C1W656-F1
#
_entry.id   AF-A0A7C1W656-F1
#
_cell.length_a   1.000
_cell.length_b   1.000
_cell.length_c   1.000
_cell.angle_alpha   90.00
_cell.angle_beta   90.00
_cell.angle_gamma   90.00
#
_symmetry.space_group_name_H-M   'P 1'
#
loop_
_entity.id
_entity.type
_entity.pdbx_description
1 polymer ?
#
loop_
_entity_poly.entity_id
_entity_poly.type
_entity_poly.pdbx_seq_one_letter_code
_entity_poly.pdbx_strand_id
1 'polypeptide(L)'
;KNGIIAGVSGVLLNKGKHERVNVISILAEAHPNYPDARAAAAAIEVIALLLGLDINVAPLYEEAERIEKQLQILHKQAKPVVTADQTPGPMYG
;
A
#
# COMPACT_ATOMS: atom_id res chain seq x y z
N LYS A 1 -1.74 -18.26 -16.08
CA LYS A 1 -0.97 -17.32 -15.22
C LYS A 1 -1.06 -17.85 -13.81
N ASN A 2 0.07 -18.20 -13.20
CA ASN A 2 0.11 -18.81 -11.86
C ASN A 2 0.61 -17.77 -10.86
N GLY A 3 -0.01 -17.70 -9.68
CA GLY A 3 0.42 -16.85 -8.56
C GLY A 3 0.75 -17.72 -7.35
N ILE A 4 1.67 -17.28 -6.51
CA ILE A 4 2.06 -17.96 -5.27
C ILE A 4 1.64 -17.08 -4.10
N ILE A 5 0.88 -17.66 -3.16
CA ILE A 5 0.57 -17.03 -1.88
C ILE A 5 1.53 -17.63 -0.84
N ALA A 6 2.46 -16.82 -0.37
CA ALA A 6 3.46 -17.22 0.62
C ALA A 6 3.09 -16.72 2.04
N GLY A 7 3.88 -17.14 3.03
CA GLY A 7 3.74 -16.71 4.42
C GLY A 7 2.54 -17.35 5.14
N VAL A 8 2.09 -16.69 6.21
CA VAL A 8 1.05 -17.23 7.11
C VAL A 8 -0.26 -17.51 6.35
N SER A 9 -0.65 -16.63 5.43
CA SER A 9 -1.86 -16.82 4.61
C SER A 9 -1.81 -18.11 3.78
N GLY A 10 -0.68 -18.39 3.12
CA GLY A 10 -0.49 -19.62 2.36
C GLY A 10 -0.51 -20.88 3.25
N VAL A 11 0.14 -20.80 4.42
CA VAL A 11 0.14 -21.89 5.41
C VAL A 11 -1.29 -22.18 5.90
N LEU A 12 -2.05 -21.15 6.27
CA LEU A 12 -3.42 -21.31 6.77
C LEU A 12 -4.37 -21.84 5.69
N LEU A 13 -4.26 -21.36 4.44
CA LEU A 13 -5.03 -21.88 3.32
C LEU A 13 -4.74 -23.38 3.09
N ASN A 14 -3.46 -23.77 3.10
CA ASN A 14 -3.08 -25.17 2.91
C ASN A 14 -3.53 -26.04 4.10
N LYS A 15 -3.39 -25.54 5.33
CA LYS A 15 -3.84 -26.23 6.54
C LYS A 15 -5.36 -26.42 6.55
N GLY A 16 -6.14 -25.40 6.21
CA GLY A 16 -7.59 -25.49 6.09
C GLY A 16 -8.03 -26.56 5.10
N LYS A 17 -7.35 -26.67 3.96
CA LYS A 17 -7.58 -27.76 2.99
C LYS A 17 -7.31 -29.14 3.59
N HIS A 18 -6.22 -29.32 4.34
CA HIS A 18 -5.89 -30.60 4.97
C HIS A 18 -6.85 -30.97 6.10
N GLU A 19 -7.27 -29.99 6.91
CA GLU A 19 -8.16 -30.18 8.06
C GLU A 19 -9.65 -30.12 7.70
N ARG A 20 -9.98 -29.89 6.42
CA ARG A 20 -11.36 -29.71 5.91
C ARG A 20 -12.10 -28.56 6.60
N VAL A 21 -11.38 -27.48 6.90
CA VAL A 21 -11.91 -26.23 7.42
C VAL A 21 -11.95 -25.20 6.30
N ASN A 22 -13.05 -24.45 6.20
CA ASN A 22 -13.19 -23.38 5.22
C ASN A 22 -12.28 -22.21 5.59
N VAL A 23 -11.32 -21.90 4.71
CA VAL A 23 -10.40 -20.78 4.87
C VAL A 23 -10.43 -19.95 3.60
N ILE A 24 -10.54 -18.63 3.77
CA ILE A 24 -10.54 -17.65 2.69
C ILE A 24 -9.40 -16.68 2.96
N SER A 25 -8.72 -16.23 1.91
CA SER A 25 -7.76 -15.13 1.97
C SER A 25 -8.25 -14.01 1.07
N ILE A 26 -8.25 -12.79 1.59
CA ILE A 26 -8.64 -11.57 0.88
C ILE A 26 -7.37 -10.77 0.65
N LEU A 27 -7.08 -10.47 -0.61
CA LEU A 27 -5.86 -9.80 -1.04
C LEU A 27 -6.27 -8.49 -1.74
N ALA A 28 -5.95 -7.36 -1.12
CA ALA A 28 -6.05 -6.06 -1.75
C ALA A 28 -4.69 -5.70 -2.35
N GLU A 29 -4.70 -5.22 -3.59
CA GLU A 29 -3.50 -4.65 -4.20
C GLU A 29 -3.15 -3.35 -3.46
N ALA A 30 -1.89 -3.22 -3.06
CA ALA A 30 -1.40 -2.12 -2.23
C ALA A 30 -0.04 -1.65 -2.73
N HIS A 31 0.27 -0.39 -2.48
CA HIS A 31 1.58 0.15 -2.80
C HIS A 31 2.68 -0.47 -1.92
N PRO A 32 3.81 -0.90 -2.49
CA PRO A 32 4.86 -1.59 -1.73
C PRO A 32 5.71 -0.64 -0.88
N ASN A 33 5.73 0.64 -1.22
CA ASN A 33 6.70 1.60 -0.69
C ASN A 33 6.13 2.49 0.43
N TYR A 34 4.83 2.41 0.71
CA TYR A 34 4.19 3.23 1.73
C TYR A 34 2.91 2.54 2.26
N PRO A 35 2.47 2.85 3.49
CA PRO A 35 1.24 2.28 4.03
C PRO A 35 0.02 2.71 3.21
N ASP A 36 -0.79 1.74 2.79
CA ASP A 36 -1.95 1.94 1.92
C ASP A 36 -3.27 1.70 2.68
N ALA A 37 -3.79 2.76 3.30
CA ALA A 37 -5.06 2.69 4.03
C ALA A 37 -6.28 2.48 3.09
N ARG A 38 -6.15 2.85 1.81
CA ARG A 38 -7.20 2.65 0.81
C ARG A 38 -7.36 1.17 0.47
N ALA A 39 -6.23 0.46 0.30
CA ALA A 39 -6.23 -0.99 0.11
C ALA A 39 -6.82 -1.72 1.33
N ALA A 40 -6.51 -1.26 2.55
CA ALA A 40 -7.09 -1.80 3.77
C ALA A 40 -8.62 -1.59 3.84
N ALA A 41 -9.11 -0.40 3.47
CA ALA A 41 -10.55 -0.11 3.38
C ALA A 41 -11.26 -1.09 2.44
N ALA A 42 -10.73 -1.28 1.22
CA ALA A 42 -11.29 -2.20 0.24
C ALA A 42 -11.33 -3.66 0.75
N ALA A 43 -10.30 -4.12 1.47
CA ALA A 43 -10.31 -5.44 2.08
C ALA A 43 -11.41 -5.57 3.15
N ILE A 44 -11.60 -4.54 3.98
CA ILE A 44 -12.61 -4.52 5.04
C ILE A 44 -14.03 -4.46 4.46
N GLU A 45 -14.27 -3.72 3.38
CA GLU A 45 -15.58 -3.71 2.70
C GLU A 45 -15.99 -5.12 2.25
N VAL A 46 -15.05 -5.88 1.68
CA VAL A 46 -15.30 -7.28 1.27
C VAL A 46 -15.56 -8.16 2.48
N ILE A 47 -14.81 -8.00 3.58
CA ILE A 47 -15.05 -8.74 4.83
C ILE A 47 -16.43 -8.41 5.40
N ALA A 48 -16.80 -7.13 5.45
CA ALA A 48 -18.09 -6.65 5.94
C ALA A 48 -19.23 -7.25 5.13
N LEU A 49 -19.12 -7.25 3.80
CA LEU A 49 -20.08 -7.88 2.90
C LEU A 49 -20.20 -9.39 3.15
N LEU A 50 -19.08 -10.10 3.27
CA LEU A 50 -19.07 -11.56 3.51
C LEU A 50 -19.70 -11.95 4.84
N LEU A 51 -19.56 -11.10 5.87
CA LEU A 51 -20.06 -11.35 7.22
C LEU A 51 -21.42 -10.68 7.50
N GLY A 52 -21.94 -9.88 6.58
CA GLY A 52 -23.16 -9.10 6.78
C GLY A 52 -23.04 -8.05 7.88
N LEU A 53 -21.84 -7.47 8.05
CA LEU A 53 -21.56 -6.45 9.05
C LEU A 53 -21.67 -5.05 8.43
N ASP A 54 -22.13 -4.09 9.22
CA ASP A 54 -22.06 -2.68 8.89
C ASP A 54 -20.81 -2.07 9.54
N ILE A 55 -19.78 -1.83 8.73
CA ILE A 55 -18.50 -1.28 9.18
C ILE A 55 -18.26 0.04 8.46
N ASN A 56 -18.17 1.12 9.22
CA ASN A 56 -17.81 2.41 8.66
C ASN A 56 -16.32 2.45 8.29
N VAL A 57 -16.02 2.36 7.00
CA VAL A 57 -14.67 2.44 6.44
C VAL A 57 -14.22 3.86 6.08
N ALA A 58 -15.09 4.88 6.21
CA ALA A 58 -14.75 6.26 5.89
C ALA A 58 -13.45 6.78 6.56
N PRO A 59 -13.17 6.46 7.85
CA PRO A 59 -11.93 6.89 8.49
C PRO A 59 -10.66 6.39 7.79
N LEU A 60 -10.70 5.23 7.14
CA LEU A 60 -9.54 4.69 6.41
C LEU A 60 -9.29 5.44 5.10
N TYR A 61 -10.34 5.90 4.43
CA TYR A 61 -10.21 6.73 3.24
C TYR A 61 -9.66 8.12 3.58
N GLU A 62 -10.14 8.74 4.67
CA GLU A 62 -9.60 10.01 5.18
C GLU A 62 -8.12 9.89 5.54
N GLU A 63 -7.75 8.78 6.18
CA GLU A 63 -6.36 8.49 6.52
C GLU A 63 -5.49 8.27 5.27
N ALA A 64 -6.01 7.60 4.24
CA ALA A 64 -5.32 7.43 2.96
C ALA A 64 -5.00 8.80 2.34
N GLU A 65 -5.97 9.71 2.31
CA GLU A 65 -5.74 11.07 1.81
C GLU A 65 -4.69 11.82 2.63
N ARG A 66 -4.67 11.63 3.96
CA ARG A 66 -3.69 12.25 4.85
C ARG A 66 -2.28 11.77 4.54
N ILE A 67 -2.10 10.46 4.36
CA ILE A 67 -0.81 9.85 3.98
C ILE A 67 -0.36 10.36 2.61
N GLU A 68 -1.25 10.37 1.62
CA GLU A 68 -0.95 10.89 0.27
C GLU A 68 -0.50 12.35 0.31
N LYS A 69 -1.20 13.22 1.06
CA LYS A 69 -0.84 14.64 1.23
C LYS A 69 0.54 14.78 1.89
N GLN A 70 0.86 13.98 2.90
CA GLN A 70 2.17 13.99 3.55
C GLN A 70 3.29 13.57 2.59
N LEU A 71 3.08 12.50 1.81
CA LEU A 71 4.04 12.04 0.80
C LEU A 71 4.30 13.11 -0.27
N GLN A 72 3.25 13.81 -0.72
CA GLN A 72 3.40 14.91 -1.68
C GLN A 72 4.26 16.06 -1.13
N ILE A 73 4.11 16.41 0.15
CA ILE A 73 4.90 17.46 0.80
C ILE A 73 6.38 17.04 0.85
N LEU A 74 6.65 15.81 1.30
CA LEU A 74 8.00 15.27 1.37
C LEU A 74 8.66 15.22 -0.02
N HIS A 75 7.93 14.79 -1.04
CA HIS A 75 8.42 14.76 -2.42
C HIS A 75 8.76 16.17 -2.96
N LYS A 76 7.96 17.20 -2.61
CA LYS A 76 8.23 18.59 -3.01
C LYS A 76 9.48 19.14 -2.31
N GLN A 77 9.69 18.80 -1.04
CA GLN A 77 10.87 19.19 -0.27
C GLN A 77 12.14 18.47 -0.72
N ALA A 78 12.02 17.22 -1.16
CA ALA A 78 13.14 16.40 -1.61
C ALA A 78 13.64 16.72 -3.02
N LYS A 79 12.97 17.58 -3.81
CA LYS A 79 13.52 18.06 -5.09
C LYS A 79 14.72 18.97 -4.78
N PRO A 80 15.96 18.57 -5.10
CA PRO A 80 17.11 19.41 -4.88
C PRO A 80 17.08 20.57 -5.88
N VAL A 81 17.57 21.71 -5.41
CA VAL A 81 18.03 22.84 -6.20
C VAL A 81 19.14 22.32 -7.13
N VAL A 82 18.78 21.82 -8.31
CA VAL A 82 19.74 21.51 -9.39
C VAL A 82 19.24 22.13 -10.69
N THR A 83 19.52 23.42 -10.80
CA THR A 83 19.74 24.22 -12.01
C THR A 83 20.31 25.54 -11.47
N ALA A 84 21.55 25.93 -11.71
CA ALA A 84 22.18 26.05 -13.02
C ALA A 84 23.66 25.64 -13.00
N ASP A 85 24.11 25.10 -14.15
CA ASP A 85 25.50 25.02 -14.56
C ASP A 85 26.25 26.33 -14.27
N GLN A 86 27.22 26.27 -13.37
CA GLN A 86 28.33 27.21 -13.33
C GLN A 86 29.59 26.44 -13.71
N THR A 87 29.89 26.38 -15.00
CA THR A 87 31.21 25.99 -15.48
C THR A 87 32.17 27.14 -15.13
N PRO A 88 33.18 26.96 -14.26
CA PRO A 88 34.18 28.00 -14.04
C PRO A 88 35.04 28.11 -15.30
N GLY A 89 35.08 29.28 -15.94
CA GLY A 89 35.92 29.53 -17.11
C GLY A 89 37.42 29.40 -16.79
N PRO A 90 38.29 29.21 -17.81
CA PRO A 90 39.71 28.94 -17.61
C PRO A 90 40.43 30.12 -16.96
N MET A 91 41.11 29.84 -15.84
CA MET A 91 41.96 30.78 -15.11
C MET A 91 43.36 30.80 -15.71
N TYR A 92 43.59 31.67 -16.69
CA TYR A 92 44.93 32.15 -17.05
C TYR A 92 44.95 33.67 -16.97
N GLY A 93 45.84 34.17 -16.11
CA GLY A 93 46.23 35.56 -15.91
C GLY A 93 47.41 35.60 -14.97
#